data_AF-A0A8I7BI66-F1
#
_entry.id   AF-A0A8I7BI66-F1
#
_cell.length_a   1.000
_cell.length_b   1.000
_cell.length_c   1.000
_cell.angle_alpha   90.00
_cell.angle_beta   90.00
_cell.angle_gamma   90.00
#
_symmetry.space_group_name_H-M   'P 1'
#
loop_
_entity.id
_entity.type
_entity.pdbx_description
1 polymer ?
#
loop_
_entity_poly.entity_id
_entity_poly.type
_entity_poly.pdbx_seq_one_letter_code
_entity_poly.pdbx_strand_id
1 'polypeptide(L)'
;MPRIHVQDHCNGLLLLDHCVVNPATRQWAPLPPAPDLAQPPPPGMISSLPRDHLVFDPTLSPNYFEVLSVPKVPFKDGDECVEESEWPPSTLILPVFSSKSESWEERTFSREGAAAGTLPGMVASRRILFKHLLAWGTLYMFL
;
A
#
# COMPACT_ATOMS: atom_id res chain seq x y z
N MET A 1 24.75 -0.65 14.77
CA MET A 1 24.13 0.26 13.78
C MET A 1 22.68 -0.17 13.62
N PRO A 2 21.68 0.67 13.96
CA PRO A 2 20.29 0.36 13.63
C PRO A 2 20.19 0.17 12.11
N ARG A 3 19.49 -0.89 11.66
CA ARG A 3 19.28 -1.14 10.24
C ARG A 3 18.21 -0.16 9.77
N ILE A 4 18.59 0.76 8.88
CA ILE A 4 17.63 1.62 8.18
C ILE A 4 17.09 0.80 7.02
N HIS A 5 15.81 0.46 7.07
CA HIS A 5 15.13 -0.23 5.98
C HIS A 5 14.26 0.78 5.22
N VAL A 6 14.52 0.93 3.92
CA VAL A 6 13.67 1.73 3.03
C VAL A 6 12.53 0.84 2.58
N GLN A 7 11.30 1.20 2.98
CA GLN A 7 10.10 0.45 2.64
C GLN A 7 9.60 0.80 1.24
N ASP A 8 9.57 2.09 0.89
CA ASP A 8 9.13 2.58 -0.40
C ASP A 8 9.78 3.94 -0.75
N HIS A 9 9.61 4.38 -1.99
CA HIS A 9 10.01 5.72 -2.44
C HIS A 9 9.06 6.26 -3.50
N CYS A 10 8.81 7.57 -3.48
CA CYS A 10 7.93 8.23 -4.44
C CYS A 10 8.36 9.67 -4.65
N ASN A 11 8.60 10.06 -5.92
CA ASN A 11 8.92 11.42 -6.34
C ASN A 11 9.97 12.14 -5.46
N GLY A 12 11.02 11.41 -5.07
CA GLY A 12 12.14 11.94 -4.28
C GLY A 12 11.99 11.83 -2.76
N LEU A 13 10.81 11.43 -2.26
CA LEU A 13 10.64 11.07 -0.85
C LEU A 13 10.94 9.58 -0.63
N LEU A 14 11.46 9.25 0.55
CA LEU A 14 11.70 7.87 0.99
C LEU A 14 10.86 7.57 2.23
N LEU A 15 10.22 6.40 2.24
CA LEU A 15 9.50 5.87 3.39
C LEU A 15 10.42 4.91 4.16
N LEU A 16 10.64 5.22 5.44
CA LEU A 16 11.32 4.39 6.42
C LEU A 16 10.30 3.86 7.43
N ASP A 17 10.70 2.92 8.29
CA ASP A 17 9.79 2.23 9.22
C ASP A 17 8.91 3.16 10.09
N HIS A 18 9.40 4.36 10.44
CA HIS A 18 8.70 5.30 11.32
C HIS A 18 8.76 6.75 10.85
N CYS A 19 9.20 7.01 9.62
CA CYS A 19 9.27 8.38 9.09
C CYS A 19 9.35 8.42 7.57
N VAL A 20 8.89 9.54 7.01
CA VAL A 20 9.12 9.90 5.61
C VAL A 20 10.24 10.94 5.58
N VAL A 21 11.22 10.72 4.71
CA VAL A 21 12.36 11.62 4.57
C VAL A 21 12.39 12.23 3.17
N ASN A 22 12.75 13.51 3.11
CA ASN A 22 13.07 14.21 1.89
C ASN A 22 14.59 14.48 1.87
N PRO A 23 15.39 13.68 1.15
CA PRO A 23 16.83 13.89 1.07
C PRO A 23 17.21 15.22 0.41
N ALA A 24 16.38 15.73 -0.51
CA ALA A 24 16.65 16.98 -1.22
C ALA A 24 16.50 18.21 -0.31
N THR A 25 15.49 18.24 0.55
CA THR A 25 15.26 19.35 1.50
C THR A 25 15.88 19.10 2.87
N ARG A 26 16.43 17.90 3.11
CA ARG A 26 16.94 17.44 4.42
C ARG A 26 15.88 17.49 5.52
N GLN A 27 14.62 17.30 5.15
CA GLN A 27 13.50 17.27 6.07
C GLN A 27 13.05 15.83 6.31
N TRP A 28 12.40 15.63 7.45
CA TRP A 28 11.81 14.37 7.84
C TRP A 28 10.50 14.64 8.58
N ALA A 29 9.55 13.74 8.40
CA ALA A 29 8.26 13.76 9.08
C ALA A 29 8.07 12.42 9.80
N PRO A 30 7.84 12.43 11.12
CA PRO A 30 7.56 11.20 11.86
C PRO A 30 6.22 10.62 11.39
N LEU A 31 6.15 9.30 11.30
CA LEU A 31 4.94 8.57 11.00
C LEU A 31 4.44 7.90 12.28
N PRO A 32 3.21 8.18 12.75
CA PRO A 32 2.63 7.41 13.85
C PRO A 32 2.47 5.95 13.42
N PRO A 33 2.53 4.98 14.36
CA PRO A 33 2.29 3.58 14.04
C PRO A 33 0.97 3.41 13.29
N ALA A 34 0.97 2.60 12.22
CA ALA A 34 -0.26 2.26 11.53
C ALA A 34 -1.23 1.58 12.50
N PRO A 35 -2.53 1.92 12.47
CA PRO A 35 -3.52 1.20 13.26
C PRO A 35 -3.57 -0.25 12.81
N ASP A 36 -3.90 -1.14 13.75
CA ASP A 36 -4.29 -2.50 13.37
C ASP A 36 -5.47 -2.40 12.40
N LEU A 37 -5.41 -3.19 11.31
CA LEU A 37 -6.49 -3.22 10.32
C LEU A 37 -7.79 -3.61 11.04
N ALA A 38 -8.73 -2.67 11.14
CA ALA A 38 -9.97 -2.86 11.91
C ALA A 38 -10.89 -3.91 11.26
N GLN A 39 -10.71 -4.18 9.97
CA GLN A 39 -11.43 -5.21 9.24
C GLN A 39 -10.50 -6.38 8.89
N PRO A 40 -11.02 -7.62 8.94
CA PRO A 40 -10.29 -8.74 8.35
C PRO A 40 -9.97 -8.39 6.89
N PRO A 41 -8.76 -8.72 6.43
CA PRO A 41 -8.39 -8.47 5.05
C PRO A 41 -9.37 -9.22 4.12
N PRO A 42 -9.63 -8.71 2.91
CA PRO A 42 -10.43 -9.42 1.92
C PRO A 42 -9.96 -10.88 1.75
N PRO A 43 -10.85 -11.79 1.34
CA PRO A 43 -10.48 -13.19 1.16
C PRO A 43 -9.24 -13.36 0.27
N GLY A 44 -8.32 -14.21 0.72
CA GLY A 44 -7.02 -14.43 0.07
C GLY A 44 -5.98 -13.33 0.30
N MET A 45 -6.18 -12.37 1.20
CA MET A 45 -5.14 -11.48 1.74
C MET A 45 -4.84 -11.81 3.21
N ILE A 46 -3.64 -11.47 3.68
CA ILE A 46 -3.21 -11.62 5.08
C ILE A 46 -2.87 -10.27 5.71
N SER A 47 -3.33 -10.08 6.95
CA SER A 47 -3.11 -8.87 7.74
C SER A 47 -1.81 -8.90 8.56
N SER A 48 -1.13 -10.06 8.63
CA SER A 48 -0.04 -10.29 9.58
C SER A 48 1.22 -9.45 9.33
N LEU A 49 1.38 -8.82 8.17
CA LEU A 49 2.46 -7.88 7.86
C LEU A 49 2.05 -6.96 6.69
N PRO A 50 1.30 -5.86 6.89
CA PRO A 50 0.99 -4.95 5.79
C PRO A 50 2.27 -4.33 5.19
N ARG A 51 2.17 -3.83 3.96
CA ARG A 51 3.22 -3.02 3.33
C ARG A 51 2.73 -1.59 3.24
N ASP A 52 3.55 -0.68 3.76
CA ASP A 52 3.27 0.74 3.64
C ASP A 52 3.83 1.26 2.33
N HIS A 53 3.05 2.13 1.69
CA HIS A 53 3.36 2.69 0.38
C HIS A 53 3.21 4.20 0.38
N LEU A 54 4.17 4.87 -0.27
CA LEU A 54 4.25 6.32 -0.27
C LEU A 54 3.58 6.92 -1.51
N VAL A 55 2.67 7.87 -1.30
CA VAL A 55 2.04 8.66 -2.36
C VAL A 55 2.41 10.12 -2.18
N PHE A 56 3.11 10.65 -3.16
CA PHE A 56 3.55 12.04 -3.16
C PHE A 56 3.52 12.58 -4.58
N ASP A 57 2.79 13.67 -4.81
CA ASP A 57 2.80 14.39 -6.09
C ASP A 57 3.25 15.84 -5.85
N PRO A 58 4.52 16.17 -6.15
CA PRO A 58 5.05 17.51 -5.94
C PRO A 58 4.38 18.57 -6.82
N THR A 59 3.72 18.16 -7.92
CA THR A 59 3.03 19.09 -8.83
C THR A 59 1.69 19.56 -8.28
N LEU A 60 1.05 18.72 -7.45
CA LEU A 60 -0.24 19.04 -6.82
C LEU A 60 -0.04 19.71 -5.47
N SER A 61 0.90 19.22 -4.67
CA SER A 61 1.24 19.83 -3.39
C SER A 61 2.65 19.43 -2.93
N PRO A 62 3.62 20.37 -2.96
CA PRO A 62 5.02 20.06 -2.72
C PRO A 62 5.34 19.64 -1.27
N ASN A 63 4.41 19.84 -0.33
CA ASN A 63 4.58 19.55 1.09
C ASN A 63 3.58 18.51 1.61
N TYR A 64 2.77 17.90 0.73
CA TYR A 64 1.73 16.97 1.13
C TYR A 64 2.01 15.57 0.60
N PHE A 65 2.10 14.60 1.49
CA PHE A 65 2.22 13.20 1.15
C PHE A 65 1.20 12.36 1.92
N GLU A 66 0.85 11.22 1.35
CA GLU A 66 0.02 10.20 1.99
C GLU A 66 0.81 8.89 2.08
N VAL A 67 0.54 8.10 3.13
CA VAL A 67 1.09 6.75 3.26
C VAL A 67 -0.07 5.77 3.39
N LEU A 68 -0.11 4.75 2.53
CA LEU A 68 -1.17 3.72 2.54
C LEU A 68 -0.62 2.42 3.11
N SER A 69 -1.34 1.81 4.04
CA SER A 69 -0.98 0.50 4.57
C SER A 69 -1.78 -0.60 3.86
N VAL A 70 -1.13 -1.39 3.01
CA VAL A 70 -1.77 -2.38 2.13
C VAL A 70 -1.56 -3.80 2.66
N PRO A 71 -2.62 -4.60 2.84
CA PRO A 71 -2.51 -6.02 3.21
C PRO A 71 -1.69 -6.81 2.17
N LYS A 72 -0.95 -7.82 2.62
CA LYS A 72 -0.17 -8.66 1.71
C LYS A 72 -1.05 -9.75 1.10
N VAL A 73 -0.78 -10.07 -0.16
CA VAL A 73 -1.22 -11.32 -0.76
C VAL A 73 -0.26 -12.44 -0.31
N PRO A 74 -0.75 -13.57 0.23
CA PRO A 74 0.08 -14.69 0.62
C PRO A 74 0.74 -15.30 -0.62
N PHE A 75 2.08 -15.35 -0.61
CA PHE A 75 2.88 -16.13 -1.54
C PHE A 75 3.28 -17.42 -0.85
N LYS A 76 2.41 -18.42 -0.79
CA LYS A 76 2.83 -19.76 -0.34
C LYS A 76 2.56 -20.79 -1.43
N ASP A 77 3.66 -21.41 -1.86
CA ASP A 77 3.68 -22.72 -2.51
C ASP A 77 3.30 -23.76 -1.43
N GLY A 78 2.00 -24.01 -1.21
CA GLY A 78 1.56 -25.07 -0.31
C GLY A 78 0.18 -24.87 0.30
N ASP A 79 -0.82 -25.45 -0.37
CA ASP A 79 -2.02 -26.12 0.18
C ASP A 79 -2.96 -25.38 1.14
N GLU A 80 -2.78 -24.08 1.42
CA GLU A 80 -3.90 -23.24 1.84
C GLU A 80 -4.62 -22.78 0.57
N CYS A 81 -5.85 -23.29 0.38
CA CYS A 81 -6.77 -22.81 -0.65
C CYS A 81 -6.83 -21.29 -0.60
N VAL A 82 -6.06 -20.63 -1.45
CA VAL A 82 -6.28 -19.22 -1.77
C VAL A 82 -7.67 -19.22 -2.38
N GLU A 83 -8.66 -18.70 -1.66
CA GLU A 83 -10.03 -18.61 -2.19
C GLU A 83 -9.95 -17.98 -3.58
N GLU A 84 -10.75 -18.50 -4.52
CA GLU A 84 -10.86 -17.97 -5.88
C GLU A 84 -11.47 -16.57 -5.84
N SER A 85 -10.66 -15.60 -5.43
CA SER A 85 -11.05 -14.20 -5.30
C SER A 85 -10.43 -13.41 -6.44
N GLU A 86 -11.24 -12.52 -7.00
CA GLU A 86 -10.79 -11.58 -8.01
C GLU A 86 -9.77 -10.61 -7.42
N TRP A 87 -8.76 -10.32 -8.23
CA TRP A 87 -7.72 -9.39 -7.89
C TRP A 87 -7.61 -8.25 -8.91
N PRO A 88 -7.43 -6.99 -8.48
CA PRO A 88 -7.69 -6.54 -7.11
C PRO A 88 -9.17 -6.73 -6.73
N PRO A 89 -9.50 -6.79 -5.43
CA PRO A 89 -10.89 -6.80 -4.97
C PRO A 89 -11.66 -5.61 -5.51
N SER A 90 -12.98 -5.75 -5.67
CA SER A 90 -13.85 -4.66 -6.13
C SER A 90 -13.81 -3.45 -5.19
N THR A 91 -13.71 -3.71 -3.89
CA THR A 91 -13.61 -2.70 -2.84
C THR A 91 -12.51 -3.09 -1.86
N LEU A 92 -11.63 -2.15 -1.54
CA LEU A 92 -10.53 -2.32 -0.60
C LEU A 92 -10.52 -1.15 0.38
N ILE A 93 -10.64 -1.44 1.67
CA ILE A 93 -10.55 -0.43 2.73
C ILE A 93 -9.13 -0.46 3.29
N LEU A 94 -8.42 0.67 3.22
CA LEU A 94 -7.04 0.78 3.69
C LEU A 94 -6.89 1.94 4.67
N PRO A 95 -6.04 1.80 5.70
CA PRO A 95 -5.54 2.94 6.46
C PRO A 95 -4.66 3.82 5.57
N VAL A 96 -4.97 5.11 5.57
CA VAL A 96 -4.23 6.16 4.88
C VAL A 96 -3.79 7.20 5.90
N PHE A 97 -2.49 7.33 6.09
CA PHE A 97 -1.91 8.46 6.81
C PHE A 97 -1.87 9.67 5.88
N SER A 98 -2.27 10.82 6.39
CA SER A 98 -2.19 12.09 5.67
C SER A 98 -1.26 13.05 6.40
N SER A 99 -0.26 13.60 5.70
CA SER A 99 0.64 14.60 6.30
C SER A 99 -0.05 15.93 6.62
N LYS A 100 -1.31 16.12 6.21
CA LYS A 100 -2.10 17.33 6.50
C LYS A 100 -2.89 17.22 7.79
N SER A 101 -3.50 16.05 8.05
CA SER A 101 -4.22 15.80 9.31
C SER A 101 -3.33 15.19 10.38
N GLU A 102 -2.13 14.73 10.01
CA GLU A 102 -1.20 14.00 10.88
C GLU A 102 -1.84 12.77 11.55
N SER A 103 -2.86 12.21 10.90
CA SER A 103 -3.63 11.08 11.41
C SER A 103 -3.84 10.01 10.34
N TRP A 104 -4.10 8.79 10.82
CA TRP A 104 -4.56 7.68 9.98
C TRP A 104 -6.08 7.77 9.81
N GLU A 105 -6.54 7.60 8.58
CA GLU A 105 -7.95 7.57 8.20
C GLU A 105 -8.23 6.32 7.36
N GLU A 106 -9.35 5.64 7.59
CA GLU A 106 -9.77 4.56 6.70
C GLU A 106 -10.35 5.13 5.42
N ARG A 107 -9.79 4.72 4.28
CA ARG A 107 -10.29 5.12 2.96
C ARG A 107 -10.70 3.89 2.17
N THR A 108 -11.88 3.97 1.57
CA THR A 108 -12.40 2.95 0.68
C THR A 108 -11.94 3.24 -0.74
N PHE A 109 -11.34 2.24 -1.37
CA PHE A 109 -10.86 2.27 -2.74
C PHE A 109 -11.67 1.30 -3.58
N SER A 110 -12.21 1.74 -4.71
CA SER A 110 -12.88 0.88 -5.67
C SER A 110 -11.94 0.49 -6.80
N ARG A 111 -12.10 -0.74 -7.31
CA ARG A 111 -11.46 -1.17 -8.55
C ARG A 111 -12.12 -0.47 -9.74
N GLU A 112 -11.33 0.21 -10.55
CA GLU A 112 -11.75 0.67 -11.87
C GLU A 112 -11.37 -0.38 -12.92
N GLY A 113 -12.36 -0.86 -13.67
CA GLY A 113 -12.17 -1.87 -14.72
C GLY A 113 -12.32 -3.33 -14.25
N ALA A 114 -11.94 -4.24 -15.15
CA ALA A 114 -12.03 -5.68 -14.90
C ALA A 114 -10.98 -6.14 -13.88
N ALA A 115 -11.24 -7.29 -13.25
CA ALA A 115 -10.22 -7.99 -12.46
C ALA A 115 -8.99 -8.25 -13.33
N ALA A 116 -7.79 -8.03 -12.78
CA ALA A 116 -6.53 -8.43 -13.40
C ALA A 116 -6.41 -9.96 -13.46
N GLY A 117 -7.04 -10.67 -12.52
CA GLY A 117 -7.10 -12.12 -12.51
C GLY A 117 -7.70 -12.65 -11.22
N THR A 118 -7.52 -13.93 -10.97
CA THR A 118 -7.84 -14.54 -9.67
C THR A 118 -6.55 -14.71 -8.86
N LEU A 119 -6.66 -14.61 -7.54
CA LEU A 119 -5.53 -14.77 -6.63
C LEU A 119 -4.74 -16.07 -6.86
N PRO A 120 -5.36 -17.26 -7.07
CA PRO A 120 -4.61 -18.47 -7.40
C PRO A 120 -3.75 -18.35 -8.68
N GLY A 121 -4.26 -17.66 -9.71
CA GLY A 121 -3.51 -17.42 -10.95
C GLY A 121 -2.32 -16.46 -10.78
N MET A 122 -2.44 -15.51 -9.85
CA MET A 122 -1.37 -14.59 -9.51
C MET A 122 -0.30 -15.20 -8.60
N VAL A 123 -0.67 -16.09 -7.69
CA VAL A 123 0.30 -16.79 -6.83
C VAL A 123 1.18 -17.74 -7.65
N ALA A 124 0.61 -18.42 -8.65
CA ALA A 124 1.35 -19.29 -9.58
C ALA A 124 2.29 -18.50 -10.52
N SER A 125 1.91 -17.26 -10.85
CA SER A 125 2.71 -16.36 -11.66
C SER A 125 3.67 -15.59 -10.75
N ARG A 126 4.94 -16.00 -10.65
CA ARG A 126 6.01 -15.36 -9.83
C ARG A 126 6.28 -13.86 -10.06
N ARG A 127 5.41 -13.16 -10.77
CA ARG A 127 5.44 -11.75 -11.09
C ARG A 127 4.02 -11.23 -10.88
N ILE A 128 3.86 -10.27 -9.98
CA ILE A 128 3.43 -8.90 -10.32
C ILE A 128 3.46 -8.11 -9.01
N LEU A 129 4.41 -7.18 -8.96
CA LEU A 129 4.53 -6.17 -7.91
C LEU A 129 3.43 -5.13 -8.05
N PHE A 130 2.91 -4.68 -6.92
CA PHE A 130 2.19 -3.42 -6.78
C PHE A 130 3.11 -2.26 -7.20
N LYS A 131 2.94 -1.72 -8.40
CA LYS A 131 3.43 -0.39 -8.75
C LYS A 131 2.40 0.30 -9.65
N HIS A 132 1.58 1.15 -9.03
CA HIS A 132 1.24 2.52 -9.42
C HIS A 132 0.00 2.96 -8.63
N LEU A 133 0.22 3.53 -7.46
CA LEU A 133 -0.86 3.97 -6.58
C LEU A 133 -1.50 5.26 -7.13
N LEU A 134 -2.80 5.14 -7.41
CA LEU A 134 -3.81 6.03 -6.87
C LEU A 134 -3.56 7.53 -7.06
N ALA A 135 -3.94 8.05 -8.22
CA ALA A 135 -4.45 9.41 -8.25
C ALA A 135 -5.83 9.40 -7.54
N TRP A 136 -5.87 9.91 -6.31
CA TRP A 136 -7.09 10.48 -5.71
C TRP A 136 -8.30 9.52 -5.63
N GLY A 137 -8.08 8.30 -5.10
CA GLY A 137 -9.17 7.37 -4.78
C GLY A 137 -9.38 6.19 -5.74
N THR A 138 -8.60 6.10 -6.83
CA THR A 138 -8.74 5.01 -7.82
C THR A 138 -7.51 4.11 -7.93
N LEU A 139 -7.64 2.83 -7.53
CA LEU A 139 -6.53 1.89 -7.50
C LEU A 139 -6.21 1.43 -8.93
N TYR A 140 -5.28 2.09 -9.61
CA TYR A 140 -4.71 1.60 -10.86
C TYR A 140 -3.71 0.49 -10.55
N MET A 141 -3.93 -0.73 -11.03
CA MET A 141 -2.88 -1.74 -11.11
C MET A 141 -2.91 -2.38 -12.49
N PHE A 142 -1.86 -2.14 -13.27
CA PHE A 142 -1.52 -2.95 -14.44
C PHE A 142 -0.25 -3.72 -14.12
N LEU A 143 -0.31 -5.04 -14.31
CA LEU A 143 0.58 -5.84 -15.16
C LEU A 143 -0.04 -7.22 -15.31
#